data_AF-A0A5D0NF55-F1
#
_entry.id   AF-A0A5D0NF55-F1
#
_cell.length_a   1.000
_cell.length_b   1.000
_cell.length_c   1.000
_cell.angle_alpha   90.00
_cell.angle_beta   90.00
_cell.angle_gamma   90.00
#
_symmetry.space_group_name_H-M   'P 1'
#
loop_
_entity.id
_entity.type
_entity.pdbx_description
1 polymer ?
#
loop_
_entity_poly.entity_id
_entity_poly.type
_entity_poly.pdbx_seq_one_letter_code
_entity_poly.pdbx_strand_id
1 'polypeptide(L)'
;MPGLPPGAQHRRPEQHQDRARGRGDPLRGVPPDPRPDAGVRPVSGVAGGRGGSSPHRGGASRKLVVEADGGSRGNPGPAGYGALVRDALTGEVLAEVAESIGHATNNVAEYRGLIAGLAAAAGIDPAARVEVRMDSKLVVEQMSGRWKIKHPDMVPLALQARELAAGLGAVSYGWIPRNRNAHADRLANEAMDAAARGEHWVRRTEEEPGEPEPPPAPASSTPSSSTPLTTVLLRHGETPLSVEKRFAGTTDAPLTERGRAQARAAALALKGRGLDAIVTSPLARCRDTAAEVAAATGLDVRVEDGLREAAFGEWEGLTFAEAGERWPGELKAWLASPDAAPPGGESFAHAARRVRTALDKLKVRYRERTVLVVSHVTPIKLLVADALGAPLPALYRMHLDVGSLSSIDWYADGPATLRAFNDVHHLET
;
A
#
# COMPACT_ATOMS: atom_id res chain seq x y z
N MET A 1 -3.75 -25.05 -49.81
CA MET A 1 -2.91 -25.06 -51.03
C MET A 1 -3.84 -24.88 -52.22
N PRO A 2 -3.65 -23.93 -53.15
CA PRO A 2 -2.43 -23.18 -53.49
C PRO A 2 -2.60 -21.63 -53.58
N GLY A 3 -1.48 -20.88 -53.60
CA GLY A 3 -1.44 -19.49 -54.07
C GLY A 3 -0.59 -18.50 -53.25
N LEU A 4 0.74 -18.69 -53.21
CA LEU A 4 1.72 -17.68 -52.75
C LEU A 4 2.24 -16.88 -53.95
N PRO A 5 2.47 -15.56 -53.84
CA PRO A 5 3.26 -14.79 -54.80
C PRO A 5 4.78 -14.88 -54.50
N PRO A 6 5.65 -14.75 -55.53
CA PRO A 6 7.10 -14.98 -55.43
C PRO A 6 7.88 -13.73 -55.01
N GLY A 7 8.92 -13.89 -54.18
CA GLY A 7 9.98 -12.88 -54.02
C GLY A 7 10.37 -12.54 -52.58
N ALA A 8 11.03 -13.46 -51.87
CA ALA A 8 11.86 -13.11 -50.71
C ALA A 8 13.03 -14.09 -50.62
N GLN A 9 14.21 -13.64 -51.05
CA GLN A 9 15.45 -14.40 -50.91
C GLN A 9 15.98 -14.32 -49.47
N HIS A 10 16.39 -15.47 -48.95
CA HIS A 10 17.01 -15.66 -47.65
C HIS A 10 18.27 -14.79 -47.45
N ARG A 11 18.38 -14.14 -46.28
CA ARG A 11 19.68 -13.79 -45.68
C ARG A 11 19.81 -14.45 -44.32
N ARG A 12 20.75 -15.39 -44.21
CA ARG A 12 21.28 -15.93 -42.96
C ARG A 12 22.37 -14.99 -42.41
N PRO A 13 22.66 -15.04 -41.10
CA PRO A 13 23.58 -14.13 -40.43
C PRO A 13 25.04 -14.58 -40.56
N GLU A 14 25.93 -13.63 -40.84
CA GLU A 14 27.38 -13.85 -40.84
C GLU A 14 27.92 -13.92 -39.41
N GLN A 15 28.66 -14.99 -39.14
CA GLN A 15 29.46 -15.23 -37.95
C GLN A 15 30.81 -14.52 -38.11
N HIS A 16 31.18 -13.67 -37.15
CA HIS A 16 32.51 -13.08 -37.08
C HIS A 16 33.41 -13.94 -36.19
N GLN A 17 34.54 -14.36 -36.77
CA GLN A 17 35.55 -15.24 -36.18
C GLN A 17 36.51 -14.50 -35.23
N ASP A 18 36.92 -15.23 -34.20
CA ASP A 18 38.08 -15.01 -33.34
C ASP A 18 39.40 -14.92 -34.11
N ARG A 19 40.28 -13.98 -33.73
CA ARG A 19 41.74 -14.15 -33.77
C ARG A 19 42.42 -13.39 -32.61
N ALA A 20 43.34 -14.10 -31.97
CA ALA A 20 44.09 -13.71 -30.77
C ALA A 20 45.56 -13.33 -31.05
N ARG A 21 46.20 -12.80 -29.99
CA ARG A 21 47.65 -12.64 -29.66
C ARG A 21 48.33 -11.35 -30.17
N GLY A 22 49.13 -10.59 -29.40
CA GLY A 22 49.58 -10.66 -28.00
C GLY A 22 50.83 -9.77 -27.76
N ARG A 23 51.24 -9.66 -26.47
CA ARG A 23 52.58 -9.32 -25.88
C ARG A 23 52.72 -7.99 -25.12
N GLY A 24 53.15 -8.10 -23.85
CA GLY A 24 53.80 -7.06 -23.04
C GLY A 24 53.70 -7.28 -21.51
N ASP A 25 54.54 -8.16 -20.94
CA ASP A 25 54.89 -8.29 -19.49
C ASP A 25 56.21 -7.49 -19.24
N PRO A 26 56.86 -7.33 -18.04
CA PRO A 26 56.64 -7.97 -16.71
C PRO A 26 56.99 -7.12 -15.43
N LEU A 27 56.80 -7.74 -14.23
CA LEU A 27 57.75 -7.83 -13.08
C LEU A 27 57.25 -7.48 -11.64
N ARG A 28 57.60 -8.42 -10.75
CA ARG A 28 57.51 -8.48 -9.27
C ARG A 28 58.41 -7.48 -8.53
N GLY A 29 58.09 -7.23 -7.25
CA GLY A 29 59.09 -7.00 -6.19
C GLY A 29 58.57 -6.29 -4.94
N VAL A 30 58.41 -7.03 -3.83
CA VAL A 30 58.18 -6.49 -2.46
C VAL A 30 59.49 -6.60 -1.67
N PRO A 31 59.80 -5.64 -0.78
CA PRO A 31 60.55 -5.92 0.46
C PRO A 31 59.78 -5.53 1.74
N PRO A 32 60.16 -6.08 2.91
CA PRO A 32 59.34 -6.14 4.13
C PRO A 32 59.61 -5.03 5.17
N ASP A 33 58.67 -4.98 6.13
CA ASP A 33 58.54 -4.14 7.34
C ASP A 33 59.79 -4.03 8.24
N PRO A 34 59.92 -2.90 8.97
CA PRO A 34 60.37 -2.97 10.36
C PRO A 34 59.50 -2.12 11.32
N ARG A 35 58.98 -2.76 12.38
CA ARG A 35 58.66 -2.15 13.70
C ARG A 35 59.84 -2.42 14.67
N PRO A 36 59.97 -1.84 15.90
CA PRO A 36 58.96 -1.15 16.73
C PRO A 36 59.39 0.14 17.51
N ASP A 37 58.36 0.85 17.99
CA ASP A 37 58.20 1.77 19.14
C ASP A 37 59.37 2.51 19.81
N ALA A 38 59.16 3.81 20.08
CA ALA A 38 59.44 4.45 21.38
C ALA A 38 58.75 5.82 21.52
N GLY A 39 57.88 5.99 22.52
CA GLY A 39 57.37 7.32 22.90
C GLY A 39 56.07 7.34 23.71
N VAL A 40 56.10 6.83 24.94
CA VAL A 40 54.96 6.77 25.89
C VAL A 40 54.77 8.09 26.68
N ARG A 41 53.59 8.73 26.51
CA ARG A 41 52.62 9.31 27.50
C ARG A 41 53.07 10.44 28.48
N PRO A 42 52.18 10.96 29.36
CA PRO A 42 50.83 11.57 29.20
C PRO A 42 50.69 12.90 29.98
N VAL A 43 49.59 13.68 29.83
CA VAL A 43 48.89 14.27 30.99
C VAL A 43 47.40 14.50 30.70
N SER A 44 46.59 14.14 31.70
CA SER A 44 45.15 14.31 31.90
C SER A 44 44.67 15.76 32.07
N GLY A 45 43.39 16.04 31.78
CA GLY A 45 42.68 17.17 32.42
C GLY A 45 41.35 17.64 31.81
N VAL A 46 40.24 17.08 32.30
CA VAL A 46 38.96 17.75 32.66
C VAL A 46 38.07 18.45 31.59
N ALA A 47 36.85 17.87 31.50
CA ALA A 47 35.51 18.46 31.31
C ALA A 47 35.04 19.04 29.95
N GLY A 48 33.93 18.45 29.48
CA GLY A 48 32.72 19.20 29.16
C GLY A 48 32.40 19.47 27.69
N GLY A 49 31.32 18.83 27.21
CA GLY A 49 30.39 19.45 26.25
C GLY A 49 30.61 19.20 24.74
N ARG A 50 29.60 18.54 24.16
CA ARG A 50 29.06 18.65 22.78
C ARG A 50 30.00 18.51 21.57
N GLY A 51 29.62 17.58 20.69
CA GLY A 51 29.58 17.80 19.24
C GLY A 51 30.89 17.64 18.48
N GLY A 52 30.93 16.66 17.57
CA GLY A 52 32.02 16.56 16.58
C GLY A 52 32.20 15.16 16.02
N SER A 53 31.47 14.89 14.92
CA SER A 53 31.93 14.17 13.73
C SER A 53 33.19 13.30 13.86
N SER A 54 33.02 11.99 13.64
CA SER A 54 34.13 11.09 13.30
C SER A 54 34.07 10.75 11.79
N PRO A 55 35.17 10.85 11.04
CA PRO A 55 35.16 10.70 9.59
C PRO A 55 35.29 9.24 9.13
N HIS A 56 34.61 8.97 8.00
CA HIS A 56 34.77 7.90 7.04
C HIS A 56 35.23 6.49 7.50
N ARG A 57 34.24 5.58 7.57
CA ARG A 57 34.41 4.20 7.10
C ARG A 57 33.74 4.07 5.72
N GLY A 58 34.41 3.40 4.78
CA GLY A 58 33.92 3.18 3.42
C GLY A 58 32.60 2.42 3.38
N GLY A 59 31.50 3.17 3.35
CA GLY A 59 30.14 2.65 3.22
C GLY A 59 29.76 2.48 1.75
N ALA A 60 29.06 1.39 1.44
CA ALA A 60 28.42 1.21 0.15
C ALA A 60 27.57 2.45 -0.19
N SER A 61 27.62 2.91 -1.45
CA SER A 61 26.82 4.05 -1.89
C SER A 61 25.34 3.80 -1.64
N ARG A 62 24.62 4.82 -1.13
CA ARG A 62 23.20 4.68 -0.81
C ARG A 62 22.40 4.41 -2.08
N LYS A 63 21.30 3.66 -1.93
CA LYS A 63 20.27 3.58 -2.96
C LYS A 63 19.14 4.49 -2.54
N LEU A 64 18.81 5.47 -3.38
CA LEU A 64 17.75 6.45 -3.14
C LEU A 64 16.65 6.30 -4.18
N VAL A 65 15.42 6.62 -3.79
CA VAL A 65 14.28 6.77 -4.70
C VAL A 65 13.88 8.24 -4.72
N VAL A 66 13.78 8.82 -5.90
CA VAL A 66 13.25 10.17 -6.10
C VAL A 66 11.85 10.05 -6.70
N GLU A 67 10.84 10.55 -6.01
CA GLU A 67 9.47 10.67 -6.52
C GLU A 67 9.18 12.14 -6.79
N ALA A 68 8.68 12.48 -7.98
CA ALA A 68 8.40 13.86 -8.35
C ALA A 68 7.13 13.98 -9.19
N ASP A 69 6.44 15.10 -9.02
CA ASP A 69 5.25 15.49 -9.77
C ASP A 69 5.23 17.02 -9.95
N GLY A 70 4.42 17.50 -10.89
CA GLY A 70 4.18 18.91 -11.09
C GLY A 70 2.94 19.16 -11.94
N GLY A 71 2.29 20.29 -11.71
CA GLY A 71 1.09 20.63 -12.45
C GLY A 71 0.83 22.13 -12.53
N SER A 72 -0.24 22.45 -13.24
CA SER A 72 -0.75 23.80 -13.43
C SER A 72 -2.28 23.84 -13.32
N ARG A 73 -2.83 24.86 -12.66
CA ARG A 73 -4.28 25.14 -12.57
C ARG A 73 -4.72 25.87 -13.85
N GLY A 74 -5.21 25.10 -14.83
CA GLY A 74 -5.31 25.56 -16.22
C GLY A 74 -3.94 25.46 -16.89
N ASN A 75 -3.84 25.00 -18.14
CA ASN A 75 -2.55 24.68 -18.77
C ASN A 75 -2.34 25.53 -20.02
N PRO A 76 -1.51 26.61 -19.98
CA PRO A 76 -0.75 27.11 -18.83
C PRO A 76 -1.58 27.87 -17.79
N GLY A 77 -1.07 28.00 -16.57
CA GLY A 77 -1.74 28.62 -15.42
C GLY A 77 -0.86 28.61 -14.16
N PRO A 78 -1.39 28.96 -12.97
CA PRO A 78 -0.67 28.87 -11.71
C PRO A 78 -0.14 27.46 -11.47
N ALA A 79 1.17 27.34 -11.32
CA ALA A 79 1.89 26.08 -11.37
C ALA A 79 2.79 25.88 -10.15
N GLY A 80 2.99 24.61 -9.81
CA GLY A 80 3.80 24.20 -8.68
C GLY A 80 4.27 22.76 -8.87
N TYR A 81 5.35 22.41 -8.19
CA TYR A 81 5.91 21.07 -8.22
C TYR A 81 6.13 20.53 -6.82
N GLY A 82 6.25 19.21 -6.73
CA GLY A 82 6.56 18.49 -5.51
C GLY A 82 7.53 17.36 -5.81
N ALA A 83 8.52 17.16 -4.95
CA ALA A 83 9.46 16.06 -5.03
C ALA A 83 9.84 15.59 -3.63
N LEU A 84 10.21 14.32 -3.53
CA LEU A 84 10.77 13.75 -2.33
C LEU A 84 11.88 12.75 -2.63
N VAL A 85 12.77 12.57 -1.66
CA VAL A 85 13.86 11.58 -1.70
C VAL A 85 13.62 10.58 -0.58
N ARG A 86 13.64 9.29 -0.90
CA ARG A 86 13.55 8.20 0.08
C ARG A 86 14.80 7.35 0.09
N ASP A 87 15.13 6.78 1.24
CA ASP A 87 16.03 5.64 1.30
C ASP A 87 15.34 4.41 0.69
N ALA A 88 15.99 3.77 -0.29
CA ALA A 88 15.37 2.67 -1.03
C ALA A 88 15.27 1.37 -0.23
N LEU A 89 16.03 1.23 0.86
CA LEU A 89 16.02 0.05 1.73
C LEU A 89 14.97 0.20 2.83
N THR A 90 14.93 1.35 3.50
CA THR A 90 14.03 1.58 4.65
C THR A 90 12.68 2.17 4.25
N GLY A 91 12.61 2.87 3.11
CA GLY A 91 11.43 3.62 2.68
C GLY A 91 11.28 4.99 3.37
N GLU A 92 12.19 5.35 4.27
CA GLU A 92 12.23 6.62 5.00
C GLU A 92 12.34 7.81 4.05
N VAL A 93 11.56 8.87 4.28
CA VAL A 93 11.67 10.13 3.53
C VAL A 93 12.84 10.93 4.10
N LEU A 94 13.87 11.14 3.28
CA LEU A 94 15.07 11.89 3.65
C LEU A 94 14.95 13.38 3.32
N ALA A 95 14.15 13.73 2.32
CA ALA A 95 13.90 15.12 1.94
C ALA A 95 12.55 15.26 1.23
N GLU A 96 11.91 16.41 1.41
CA GLU A 96 10.75 16.89 0.64
C GLU A 96 11.09 18.28 0.11
N VAL A 97 10.73 18.53 -1.15
CA VAL A 97 10.93 19.81 -1.81
C VAL A 97 9.67 20.14 -2.59
N ALA A 98 9.11 21.32 -2.37
CA ALA A 98 7.98 21.82 -3.12
C ALA A 98 8.12 23.33 -3.32
N GLU A 99 7.63 23.84 -4.45
CA GLU A 99 7.72 25.26 -4.78
C GLU A 99 6.61 25.68 -5.72
N SER A 100 6.01 26.85 -5.45
CA SER A 100 5.15 27.55 -6.41
C SER A 100 6.03 28.28 -7.43
N ILE A 101 5.81 27.99 -8.73
CA ILE A 101 6.67 28.50 -9.82
C ILE A 101 5.96 29.54 -10.69
N GLY A 102 4.95 30.23 -10.13
CA GLY A 102 4.18 31.24 -10.84
C GLY A 102 3.31 30.63 -11.94
N HIS A 103 3.35 31.18 -13.16
CA HIS A 103 2.58 30.66 -14.29
C HIS A 103 3.45 29.78 -15.20
N ALA A 104 3.07 28.52 -15.38
CA ALA A 104 3.79 27.59 -16.24
C ALA A 104 2.85 26.54 -16.86
N THR A 105 3.39 25.65 -17.70
CA THR A 105 2.67 24.46 -18.19
C THR A 105 2.90 23.26 -17.26
N ASN A 106 2.05 22.24 -17.35
CA ASN A 106 2.23 21.00 -16.57
C ASN A 106 3.63 20.40 -16.76
N ASN A 107 4.08 20.24 -18.01
CA ASN A 107 5.37 19.64 -18.31
C ASN A 107 6.55 20.44 -17.73
N VAL A 108 6.43 21.78 -17.68
CA VAL A 108 7.41 22.64 -17.01
C VAL A 108 7.43 22.41 -15.51
N ALA A 109 6.27 22.30 -14.88
CA ALA A 109 6.20 21.96 -13.47
C ALA A 109 6.79 20.56 -13.17
N GLU A 110 6.47 19.55 -13.97
CA GLU A 110 7.01 18.19 -13.80
C GLU A 110 8.54 18.14 -13.92
N TYR A 111 9.13 18.83 -14.91
CA TYR A 111 10.58 18.94 -15.04
C TYR A 111 11.23 19.67 -13.85
N ARG A 112 10.58 20.72 -13.34
CA ARG A 112 11.05 21.44 -12.15
C ARG A 112 11.03 20.54 -10.92
N GLY A 113 9.99 19.72 -10.75
CA GLY A 113 9.93 18.69 -9.72
C GLY A 113 11.06 17.68 -9.82
N LEU A 114 11.34 17.15 -11.02
CA LEU A 114 12.47 16.25 -11.24
C LEU A 114 13.82 16.88 -10.85
N ILE A 115 14.07 18.11 -11.28
CA ILE A 115 15.31 18.85 -10.97
C ILE A 115 15.47 19.01 -9.47
N ALA A 116 14.41 19.43 -8.77
CA ALA A 116 14.43 19.61 -7.33
C ALA A 116 14.71 18.29 -6.59
N GLY A 117 14.08 17.19 -7.01
CA GLY A 117 14.31 15.86 -6.44
C GLY A 117 15.75 15.37 -6.65
N LEU A 118 16.32 15.55 -7.84
CA LEU A 118 17.71 15.18 -8.13
C LEU A 118 18.71 16.03 -7.34
N ALA A 119 18.47 17.34 -7.22
CA ALA A 119 19.30 18.24 -6.42
C ALA A 119 19.26 17.86 -4.92
N ALA A 120 18.08 17.52 -4.40
CA ALA A 120 17.94 17.05 -3.02
C ALA A 120 18.67 15.73 -2.80
N ALA A 121 18.58 14.78 -3.74
CA ALA A 121 19.31 13.51 -3.65
C ALA A 121 20.83 13.71 -3.66
N ALA A 122 21.33 14.63 -4.51
CA ALA A 122 22.75 14.98 -4.55
C ALA A 122 23.22 15.67 -3.26
N GLY A 123 22.36 16.46 -2.61
CA GLY A 123 22.64 17.04 -1.30
C GLY A 123 22.74 16.00 -0.17
N ILE A 124 22.03 14.87 -0.30
CA ILE A 124 22.06 13.77 0.68
C ILE A 124 23.30 12.89 0.50
N ASP A 125 23.52 12.38 -0.71
CA ASP A 125 24.67 11.54 -1.04
C ASP A 125 25.02 11.70 -2.54
N PRO A 126 26.06 12.48 -2.88
CA PRO A 126 26.50 12.65 -4.27
C PRO A 126 26.90 11.34 -4.96
N ALA A 127 27.27 10.29 -4.21
CA ALA A 127 27.65 9.00 -4.79
C ALA A 127 26.47 8.02 -4.90
N ALA A 128 25.24 8.44 -4.55
CA ALA A 128 24.09 7.55 -4.50
C ALA A 128 23.67 7.01 -5.87
N ARG A 129 23.10 5.80 -5.86
CA ARG A 129 22.32 5.26 -6.98
C ARG A 129 20.87 5.69 -6.80
N VAL A 130 20.35 6.48 -7.73
CA VAL A 130 19.02 7.08 -7.67
C VAL A 130 18.08 6.40 -8.66
N GLU A 131 16.93 5.95 -8.18
CA GLU A 131 15.80 5.51 -8.99
C GLU A 131 14.75 6.63 -9.00
N VAL A 132 14.63 7.34 -10.12
CA VAL A 132 13.58 8.34 -10.31
C VAL A 132 12.28 7.64 -10.70
N ARG A 133 11.20 7.95 -10.01
CA ARG A 133 9.84 7.46 -10.25
C ARG A 133 8.90 8.65 -10.46
N MET A 134 8.28 8.71 -11.62
CA MET A 134 7.30 9.77 -11.94
C MET A 134 6.13 9.16 -12.69
N ASP A 135 4.95 9.77 -12.58
CA ASP A 135 3.77 9.42 -13.36
C ASP A 135 3.68 10.18 -14.69
N SER A 136 4.60 11.12 -14.94
CA SER A 136 4.83 11.71 -16.24
C SER A 136 5.58 10.78 -17.19
N LYS A 137 4.84 10.10 -18.07
CA LYS A 137 5.44 9.28 -19.12
C LYS A 137 6.31 10.11 -20.07
N LEU A 138 5.93 11.37 -20.33
CA LEU A 138 6.70 12.27 -21.18
C LEU A 138 8.10 12.52 -20.61
N VAL A 139 8.19 12.97 -19.36
CA VAL A 139 9.47 13.30 -18.70
C VAL A 139 10.33 12.04 -18.56
N VAL A 140 9.74 10.91 -18.14
CA VAL A 140 10.46 9.64 -18.00
C VAL A 140 11.08 9.19 -19.33
N GLU A 141 10.32 9.22 -20.42
CA GLU A 141 10.80 8.78 -21.74
C GLU A 141 11.86 9.72 -22.33
N GLN A 142 11.70 11.03 -22.12
CA GLN A 142 12.66 12.05 -22.56
C GLN A 142 13.99 11.98 -21.79
N MET A 143 13.93 11.79 -20.48
CA MET A 143 15.12 11.67 -19.63
C MET A 143 15.82 10.33 -19.78
N SER A 144 15.06 9.28 -20.13
CA SER A 144 15.64 8.00 -20.56
C SER A 144 16.28 8.05 -21.96
N GLY A 145 16.20 9.18 -22.67
CA GLY A 145 16.73 9.33 -24.03
C GLY A 145 15.94 8.61 -25.12
N ARG A 146 14.79 8.01 -24.79
CA ARG A 146 13.94 7.30 -25.76
C ARG A 146 13.16 8.29 -26.63
N TRP A 147 12.76 9.44 -26.07
CA TRP A 147 12.00 10.46 -26.79
C TRP A 147 12.80 11.75 -26.95
N LYS A 148 12.68 12.40 -28.12
CA LYS A 148 13.35 13.68 -28.40
C LYS A 148 12.65 14.83 -27.66
N ILE A 149 13.44 15.74 -27.11
CA ILE A 149 12.98 16.97 -26.47
C ILE A 149 13.06 18.08 -27.51
N LYS A 150 11.90 18.53 -28.01
CA LYS A 150 11.83 19.57 -29.05
C LYS A 150 11.32 20.91 -28.53
N HIS A 151 10.62 20.92 -27.40
CA HIS A 151 9.99 22.13 -26.89
C HIS A 151 11.05 23.06 -26.29
N PRO A 152 11.13 24.34 -26.72
CA PRO A 152 12.19 25.26 -26.33
C PRO A 152 12.29 25.45 -24.81
N ASP A 153 11.16 25.49 -24.10
CA ASP A 153 11.17 25.64 -22.63
C ASP A 153 11.66 24.38 -21.90
N MET A 154 11.61 23.21 -22.55
CA MET A 154 12.01 21.92 -21.94
C MET A 154 13.47 21.58 -22.17
N VAL A 155 14.08 22.11 -23.22
CA VAL A 155 15.49 21.85 -23.51
C VAL A 155 16.40 22.31 -22.35
N PRO A 156 16.29 23.55 -21.82
CA PRO A 156 17.10 23.98 -20.69
C PRO A 156 16.88 23.15 -19.42
N LEU A 157 15.62 22.81 -19.12
CA LEU A 157 15.28 22.04 -17.93
C LEU A 157 15.80 20.60 -17.99
N ALA A 158 15.72 19.97 -19.16
CA ALA A 158 16.28 18.65 -19.37
C ALA A 158 17.81 18.64 -19.31
N LEU A 159 18.49 19.69 -19.79
CA LEU A 159 19.93 19.84 -19.65
C LEU A 159 20.33 19.96 -18.17
N GLN A 160 19.62 20.79 -17.40
CA GLN A 160 19.85 20.94 -15.97
C GLN A 160 19.61 19.62 -15.20
N ALA A 161 18.54 18.90 -15.50
CA ALA A 161 18.26 17.59 -14.89
C ALA A 161 19.36 16.56 -15.22
N ARG A 162 19.90 16.58 -16.45
CA ARG A 162 21.01 15.70 -16.87
C ARG A 162 22.31 16.04 -16.18
N GLU A 163 22.61 17.32 -15.99
CA GLU A 163 23.79 17.79 -15.26
C GLU A 163 23.76 17.32 -13.81
N LEU A 164 22.62 17.48 -13.13
CA LEU A 164 22.43 16.96 -11.77
C LEU A 164 22.55 15.43 -11.71
N ALA A 165 21.95 14.73 -12.68
CA ALA A 165 22.05 13.28 -12.75
C ALA A 165 23.48 12.78 -13.01
N ALA A 166 24.30 13.53 -13.77
CA ALA A 166 25.70 13.21 -14.02
C ALA A 166 26.60 13.41 -12.79
N GLY A 167 26.19 14.26 -11.84
CA GLY A 167 26.85 14.44 -10.55
C GLY A 167 26.53 13.35 -9.53
N LEU A 168 25.61 12.44 -9.84
CA LEU A 168 25.19 11.31 -9.00
C LEU A 168 25.87 10.00 -9.43
N GLY A 169 25.89 8.99 -8.56
CA GLY A 169 26.55 7.71 -8.83
C GLY A 169 25.95 6.94 -10.01
N ALA A 170 24.63 6.74 -10.03
CA ALA A 170 23.89 6.22 -11.18
C ALA A 170 22.42 6.63 -11.09
N VAL A 171 21.80 7.01 -12.21
CA VAL A 171 20.38 7.42 -12.22
C VAL A 171 19.59 6.58 -13.23
N SER A 172 18.46 6.03 -12.80
CA SER A 172 17.46 5.40 -13.66
C SER A 172 16.12 6.12 -13.58
N TYR A 173 15.33 6.05 -14.66
CA TYR A 173 14.02 6.69 -14.74
C TYR A 173 12.94 5.63 -14.98
N GLY A 174 11.93 5.60 -14.11
CA GLY A 174 10.82 4.67 -14.15
C GLY A 174 9.48 5.40 -14.15
N TRP A 175 8.57 4.96 -15.01
CA TRP A 175 7.19 5.43 -14.97
C TRP A 175 6.42 4.64 -13.91
N ILE A 176 5.64 5.33 -13.08
CA ILE A 176 4.73 4.73 -12.10
C ILE A 176 3.30 5.24 -12.34
N PRO A 177 2.26 4.44 -12.06
CA PRO A 177 0.88 4.95 -12.09
C PRO A 177 0.68 6.06 -11.05
N ARG A 178 -0.19 7.04 -11.34
CA ARG A 178 -0.46 8.21 -10.48
C ARG A 178 -0.80 7.88 -9.03
N ASN A 179 -1.57 6.80 -8.80
CA ASN A 179 -1.90 6.36 -7.44
C ASN A 179 -0.67 5.89 -6.62
N ARG A 180 0.46 5.63 -7.27
CA ARG A 180 1.74 5.31 -6.63
C ARG A 180 2.65 6.53 -6.48
N ASN A 181 2.27 7.71 -7.00
CA ASN A 181 2.99 8.98 -6.87
C ASN A 181 2.27 9.97 -5.91
N ALA A 182 1.37 9.47 -5.06
CA ALA A 182 0.45 10.29 -4.26
C ALA A 182 1.16 11.30 -3.34
N HIS A 183 2.37 11.01 -2.89
CA HIS A 183 3.12 11.93 -2.03
C HIS A 183 3.64 13.14 -2.81
N ALA A 184 4.28 12.92 -3.96
CA ALA A 184 4.72 14.01 -4.82
C ALA A 184 3.52 14.80 -5.39
N ASP A 185 2.44 14.12 -5.75
CA ASP A 185 1.17 14.74 -6.21
C ASP A 185 0.56 15.65 -5.12
N ARG A 186 0.57 15.23 -3.84
CA ARG A 186 0.15 16.08 -2.72
C ARG A 186 0.99 17.36 -2.64
N LEU A 187 2.32 17.23 -2.65
CA LEU A 187 3.24 18.37 -2.59
C LEU A 187 3.04 19.32 -3.78
N ALA A 188 2.88 18.79 -4.99
CA ALA A 188 2.60 19.58 -6.19
C ALA A 188 1.25 20.31 -6.11
N ASN A 189 0.20 19.66 -5.57
CA ASN A 189 -1.10 20.29 -5.35
C ASN A 189 -1.04 21.43 -4.33
N GLU A 190 -0.36 21.23 -3.20
CA GLU A 190 -0.16 22.30 -2.21
C GLU A 190 0.59 23.49 -2.83
N ALA A 191 1.61 23.23 -3.63
CA ALA A 191 2.38 24.27 -4.33
C ALA A 191 1.54 25.00 -5.40
N MET A 192 0.72 24.28 -6.16
CA MET A 192 -0.21 24.87 -7.14
C MET A 192 -1.26 25.76 -6.46
N ASP A 193 -1.79 25.33 -5.32
CA ASP A 193 -2.80 26.10 -4.59
C ASP A 193 -2.19 27.34 -3.95
N ALA A 194 -0.95 27.26 -3.45
CA ALA A 194 -0.19 28.43 -3.02
C ALA A 194 0.04 29.40 -4.19
N ALA A 195 0.47 28.88 -5.36
CA ALA A 195 0.65 29.68 -6.57
C ALA A 195 -0.65 30.40 -7.00
N ALA A 196 -1.79 29.72 -6.92
CA ALA A 196 -3.10 30.30 -7.27
C ALA A 196 -3.52 31.44 -6.33
N ARG A 197 -3.03 31.45 -5.09
CA ARG A 197 -3.23 32.55 -4.12
C ARG A 197 -2.16 33.64 -4.23
N GLY A 198 -1.17 33.49 -5.11
CA GLY A 198 -0.01 34.41 -5.19
C GLY A 198 0.97 34.27 -4.03
N GLU A 199 0.94 33.13 -3.33
CA GLU A 199 1.77 32.84 -2.18
C GLU A 199 2.95 31.94 -2.56
N HIS A 200 4.04 32.05 -1.80
CA HIS A 200 5.09 31.04 -1.81
C HIS A 200 4.60 29.81 -1.08
N TRP A 201 4.90 28.61 -1.60
CA TRP A 201 4.73 27.40 -0.79
C TRP A 201 5.63 27.52 0.43
N VAL A 202 5.02 27.58 1.60
CA VAL A 202 5.72 27.48 2.88
C VAL A 202 5.55 26.04 3.33
N ARG A 203 6.66 25.35 3.60
CA ARG A 203 6.61 24.07 4.29
C ARG A 203 5.77 24.28 5.53
N ARG A 204 4.60 23.66 5.58
CA ARG A 204 3.82 23.65 6.80
C ARG A 204 4.71 22.92 7.81
N THR A 205 5.36 23.69 8.69
CA THR A 205 5.81 23.14 9.96
C THR A 205 4.53 22.80 10.69
N GLU A 206 4.00 21.61 10.38
CA GLU A 206 3.56 20.75 11.46
C GLU A 206 4.68 20.85 12.52
N GLU A 207 4.28 21.08 13.77
CA GLU A 207 5.15 20.91 14.94
C GLU A 207 6.18 19.83 14.65
N GLU A 208 7.46 20.07 14.97
CA GLU A 208 8.51 19.10 14.74
C GLU A 208 7.95 17.69 14.96
N PRO A 209 8.08 16.76 14.00
CA PRO A 209 7.92 15.37 14.35
C PRO A 209 9.03 15.15 15.37
N GLY A 210 8.69 15.22 16.67
CA GLY A 210 9.45 14.55 17.69
C GLY A 210 9.74 13.16 17.16
N GLU A 211 10.97 12.68 17.41
CA GLU A 211 11.46 11.32 17.09
C GLU A 211 10.32 10.43 16.64
N PRO A 212 10.32 9.90 15.39
CA PRO A 212 9.15 9.29 14.77
C PRO A 212 8.39 8.57 15.86
N GLU A 213 7.25 9.15 16.26
CA GLU A 213 6.57 8.67 17.46
C GLU A 213 6.46 7.17 17.21
N PRO A 214 7.07 6.33 18.07
CA PRO A 214 7.07 4.89 17.83
C PRO A 214 5.62 4.54 17.51
N PRO A 215 5.38 3.80 16.41
CA PRO A 215 4.06 3.64 15.79
C PRO A 215 3.01 3.63 16.89
N PRO A 216 2.03 4.55 16.87
CA PRO A 216 1.37 5.09 18.08
C PRO A 216 1.35 4.01 19.12
N ALA A 217 2.19 4.16 20.17
CA ALA A 217 2.47 3.09 21.14
C ALA A 217 1.18 2.29 21.33
N PRO A 218 1.18 0.98 20.98
CA PRO A 218 0.00 0.22 20.53
C PRO A 218 -1.23 0.76 21.23
N ALA A 219 -1.97 1.62 20.50
CA ALA A 219 -2.94 2.57 21.01
C ALA A 219 -3.12 2.47 22.52
N SER A 220 -2.36 3.23 23.31
CA SER A 220 -2.16 3.05 24.76
C SER A 220 -2.76 1.76 25.32
N SER A 221 -1.95 0.84 25.82
CA SER A 221 -2.45 -0.28 26.63
C SER A 221 -3.23 0.16 27.90
N THR A 222 -3.49 1.47 28.07
CA THR A 222 -4.54 1.92 28.97
C THR A 222 -5.88 1.36 28.47
N PRO A 223 -6.49 0.43 29.23
CA PRO A 223 -7.83 -0.01 28.90
C PRO A 223 -8.74 1.21 28.86
N SER A 224 -9.54 1.34 27.80
CA SER A 224 -10.57 2.36 27.74
C SER A 224 -11.43 2.28 29.00
N SER A 225 -11.80 3.46 29.52
CA SER A 225 -12.67 3.58 30.68
C SER A 225 -14.17 3.54 30.32
N SER A 226 -14.48 3.69 29.03
CA SER A 226 -15.84 3.69 28.50
C SER A 226 -16.36 2.26 28.31
N THR A 227 -17.67 2.07 28.45
CA THR A 227 -18.32 0.82 28.01
C THR A 227 -18.27 0.74 26.48
N PRO A 228 -17.78 -0.35 25.87
CA PRO A 228 -17.69 -0.47 24.42
C PRO A 228 -19.04 -0.82 23.79
N LEU A 229 -19.18 -0.55 22.49
CA LEU A 229 -20.00 -1.41 21.63
C LEU A 229 -19.22 -2.71 21.42
N THR A 230 -19.79 -3.86 21.77
CA THR A 230 -19.20 -5.17 21.45
C THR A 230 -19.91 -5.75 20.23
N THR A 231 -19.17 -5.99 19.14
CA THR A 231 -19.70 -6.75 18.00
C THR A 231 -19.27 -8.20 18.08
N VAL A 232 -20.23 -9.11 18.19
CA VAL A 232 -20.01 -10.54 17.99
C VAL A 232 -20.26 -10.83 16.51
N LEU A 233 -19.21 -11.16 15.77
CA LEU A 233 -19.28 -11.42 14.34
C LEU A 233 -19.49 -12.92 14.12
N LEU A 234 -20.55 -13.29 13.40
CA LEU A 234 -20.83 -14.67 13.01
C LEU A 234 -20.74 -14.79 11.48
N ARG A 235 -19.83 -15.61 10.98
CA ARG A 235 -19.87 -15.99 9.57
C ARG A 235 -21.06 -16.92 9.34
N HIS A 236 -21.82 -16.70 8.27
CA HIS A 236 -22.91 -17.59 7.89
C HIS A 236 -22.49 -19.08 7.88
N GLY A 237 -23.45 -19.97 8.08
CA GLY A 237 -23.23 -21.41 7.97
C GLY A 237 -22.83 -21.85 6.55
N GLU A 238 -22.34 -23.07 6.44
CA GLU A 238 -21.89 -23.67 5.18
C GLU A 238 -22.94 -23.60 4.06
N THR A 239 -22.45 -23.32 2.85
CA THR A 239 -23.18 -23.36 1.57
C THR A 239 -22.43 -24.28 0.60
N PRO A 240 -23.05 -24.75 -0.50
CA PRO A 240 -22.35 -25.54 -1.52
C PRO A 240 -21.08 -24.85 -2.04
N LEU A 241 -21.16 -23.53 -2.32
CA LEU A 241 -20.03 -22.74 -2.82
C LEU A 241 -18.87 -22.66 -1.81
N SER A 242 -19.16 -22.64 -0.51
CA SER A 242 -18.09 -22.63 0.50
C SER A 242 -17.38 -23.99 0.62
N VAL A 243 -18.08 -25.11 0.43
CA VAL A 243 -17.47 -26.45 0.42
C VAL A 243 -16.49 -26.56 -0.74
N GLU A 244 -16.91 -26.08 -1.91
CA GLU A 244 -16.12 -26.12 -3.14
C GLU A 244 -15.07 -24.99 -3.22
N LYS A 245 -14.97 -24.14 -2.18
CA LYS A 245 -14.06 -22.99 -2.11
C LYS A 245 -14.18 -22.06 -3.33
N ARG A 246 -15.42 -21.87 -3.79
CA ARG A 246 -15.76 -20.98 -4.90
C ARG A 246 -16.04 -19.56 -4.40
N PHE A 247 -15.79 -18.57 -5.25
CA PHE A 247 -16.21 -17.21 -4.98
C PHE A 247 -17.74 -17.14 -4.95
N ALA A 248 -18.33 -16.93 -3.77
CA ALA A 248 -19.78 -16.81 -3.65
C ALA A 248 -20.28 -15.41 -4.00
N GLY A 249 -19.59 -14.37 -3.50
CA GLY A 249 -19.95 -12.98 -3.73
C GLY A 249 -21.40 -12.67 -3.41
N THR A 250 -22.09 -12.08 -4.39
CA THR A 250 -23.49 -11.68 -4.31
C THR A 250 -24.47 -12.81 -4.63
N THR A 251 -24.00 -13.92 -5.20
CA THR A 251 -24.84 -15.11 -5.47
C THR A 251 -25.46 -15.64 -4.18
N ASP A 252 -26.78 -15.78 -4.17
CA ASP A 252 -27.54 -16.18 -2.99
C ASP A 252 -27.68 -17.72 -2.90
N ALA A 253 -26.60 -18.37 -2.50
CA ALA A 253 -26.57 -19.82 -2.27
C ALA A 253 -27.21 -20.17 -0.91
N PRO A 254 -28.14 -21.15 -0.84
CA PRO A 254 -28.76 -21.56 0.41
C PRO A 254 -27.77 -22.32 1.31
N LEU A 255 -28.09 -22.40 2.60
CA LEU A 255 -27.34 -23.22 3.55
C LEU A 255 -27.46 -24.72 3.22
N THR A 256 -26.37 -25.46 3.39
CA THR A 256 -26.40 -26.93 3.42
C THR A 256 -27.08 -27.41 4.71
N GLU A 257 -27.34 -28.71 4.83
CA GLU A 257 -27.80 -29.28 6.11
C GLU A 257 -26.78 -29.07 7.23
N ARG A 258 -25.49 -29.27 6.93
CA ARG A 258 -24.39 -28.96 7.84
C ARG A 258 -24.34 -27.47 8.17
N GLY A 259 -24.58 -26.58 7.20
CA GLY A 259 -24.66 -25.14 7.43
C GLY A 259 -25.80 -24.74 8.37
N ARG A 260 -26.96 -25.39 8.25
CA ARG A 260 -28.07 -25.21 9.21
C ARG A 260 -27.72 -25.74 10.60
N ALA A 261 -27.02 -26.88 10.69
CA ALA A 261 -26.54 -27.40 11.97
C ALA A 261 -25.53 -26.46 12.64
N GLN A 262 -24.61 -25.85 11.87
CA GLN A 262 -23.68 -24.83 12.35
C GLN A 262 -24.43 -23.60 12.89
N ALA A 263 -25.45 -23.11 12.16
CA ALA A 263 -26.26 -21.98 12.61
C ALA A 263 -26.98 -22.27 13.93
N ARG A 264 -27.55 -23.46 14.10
CA ARG A 264 -28.18 -23.89 15.36
C ARG A 264 -27.17 -24.02 16.51
N ALA A 265 -25.98 -24.54 16.24
CA ALA A 265 -24.92 -24.65 17.23
C ALA A 265 -24.45 -23.25 17.70
N ALA A 266 -24.28 -22.31 16.76
CA ALA A 266 -23.97 -20.91 17.08
C ALA A 266 -25.10 -20.26 17.88
N ALA A 267 -26.37 -20.51 17.52
CA ALA A 267 -27.52 -20.02 18.26
C ALA A 267 -27.54 -20.51 19.72
N LEU A 268 -27.24 -21.79 19.95
CA LEU A 268 -27.13 -22.35 21.29
C LEU A 268 -25.96 -21.72 22.09
N ALA A 269 -24.81 -21.54 21.45
CA ALA A 269 -23.64 -20.94 22.09
C ALA A 269 -23.82 -19.45 22.47
N LEU A 270 -24.61 -18.73 21.69
CA LEU A 270 -24.92 -17.31 21.90
C LEU A 270 -26.11 -17.09 22.85
N LYS A 271 -26.94 -18.11 23.08
CA LYS A 271 -28.07 -18.02 24.01
C LYS A 271 -27.58 -17.70 25.42
N GLY A 272 -28.17 -16.66 26.03
CA GLY A 272 -27.82 -16.23 27.39
C GLY A 272 -26.51 -15.46 27.52
N ARG A 273 -25.84 -15.11 26.41
CA ARG A 273 -24.60 -14.30 26.42
C ARG A 273 -24.81 -12.78 26.45
N GLY A 274 -26.03 -12.32 26.75
CA GLY A 274 -26.32 -10.89 26.86
C GLY A 274 -26.29 -10.12 25.54
N LEU A 275 -26.73 -10.74 24.44
CA LEU A 275 -26.93 -10.03 23.17
C LEU A 275 -28.12 -9.05 23.30
N ASP A 276 -27.94 -7.83 22.82
CA ASP A 276 -28.97 -6.77 22.81
C ASP A 276 -29.69 -6.67 21.47
N ALA A 277 -29.05 -7.08 20.37
CA ALA A 277 -29.61 -7.01 19.03
C ALA A 277 -28.92 -7.96 18.05
N ILE A 278 -29.61 -8.28 16.96
CA ILE A 278 -29.06 -9.02 15.82
C ILE A 278 -29.11 -8.12 14.57
N VAL A 279 -27.96 -7.99 13.91
CA VAL A 279 -27.82 -7.34 12.61
C VAL A 279 -27.28 -8.35 11.61
N THR A 280 -27.83 -8.38 10.41
CA THR A 280 -27.44 -9.36 9.38
C THR A 280 -27.25 -8.71 8.03
N SER A 281 -26.35 -9.29 7.23
CA SER A 281 -26.28 -9.05 5.80
C SER A 281 -27.62 -9.33 5.11
N PRO A 282 -27.93 -8.65 3.99
CA PRO A 282 -29.16 -8.91 3.25
C PRO A 282 -29.20 -10.28 2.59
N LEU A 283 -28.10 -11.00 2.37
CA LEU A 283 -28.09 -12.30 1.65
C LEU A 283 -28.72 -13.44 2.48
N ALA A 284 -29.47 -14.35 1.83
CA ALA A 284 -30.28 -15.38 2.47
C ALA A 284 -29.47 -16.26 3.43
N ARG A 285 -28.27 -16.73 3.04
CA ARG A 285 -27.41 -17.51 3.94
C ARG A 285 -27.12 -16.85 5.29
N CYS A 286 -27.01 -15.51 5.32
CA CYS A 286 -26.85 -14.76 6.57
C CYS A 286 -28.18 -14.56 7.29
N ARG A 287 -29.28 -14.30 6.56
CA ARG A 287 -30.61 -14.16 7.15
C ARG A 287 -31.07 -15.45 7.81
N ASP A 288 -30.88 -16.59 7.14
CA ASP A 288 -31.23 -17.92 7.64
C ASP A 288 -30.38 -18.27 8.87
N THR A 289 -29.06 -17.97 8.84
CA THR A 289 -28.20 -18.13 10.01
C THR A 289 -28.65 -17.25 11.18
N ALA A 290 -28.99 -15.98 10.90
CA ALA A 290 -29.47 -15.05 11.92
C ALA A 290 -30.84 -15.46 12.50
N ALA A 291 -31.70 -16.06 11.70
CA ALA A 291 -33.02 -16.53 12.11
C ALA A 291 -32.93 -17.63 13.17
N GLU A 292 -31.98 -18.56 13.06
CA GLU A 292 -31.73 -19.58 14.09
C GLU A 292 -31.33 -18.93 15.42
N VAL A 293 -30.47 -17.91 15.40
CA VAL A 293 -30.06 -17.19 16.61
C VAL A 293 -31.23 -16.37 17.18
N ALA A 294 -32.02 -15.73 16.33
CA ALA A 294 -33.21 -15.00 16.74
C ALA A 294 -34.23 -15.93 17.42
N ALA A 295 -34.46 -17.12 16.88
CA ALA A 295 -35.35 -18.12 17.48
C ALA A 295 -34.86 -18.58 18.87
N ALA A 296 -33.55 -18.70 19.07
CA ALA A 296 -32.98 -19.12 20.36
C ALA A 296 -32.94 -18.00 21.41
N THR A 297 -32.84 -16.74 20.98
CA THR A 297 -32.63 -15.56 21.86
C THR A 297 -33.88 -14.69 22.04
N GLY A 298 -34.85 -14.77 21.13
CA GLY A 298 -36.03 -13.92 21.10
C GLY A 298 -35.78 -12.49 20.59
N LEU A 299 -34.61 -12.22 20.00
CA LEU A 299 -34.22 -10.88 19.54
C LEU A 299 -34.69 -10.60 18.10
N ASP A 300 -35.06 -9.35 17.83
CA ASP A 300 -35.35 -8.88 16.48
C ASP A 300 -34.10 -8.82 15.60
N VAL A 301 -34.28 -9.16 14.33
CA VAL A 301 -33.22 -9.13 13.31
C VAL A 301 -33.36 -7.87 12.45
N ARG A 302 -32.27 -7.09 12.35
CA ARG A 302 -32.18 -5.96 11.43
C ARG A 302 -31.25 -6.26 10.27
N VAL A 303 -31.69 -5.95 9.05
CA VAL A 303 -30.84 -6.06 7.86
C VAL A 303 -30.02 -4.78 7.69
N GLU A 304 -28.72 -4.92 7.42
CA GLU A 304 -27.83 -3.82 7.02
C GLU A 304 -27.09 -4.20 5.72
N ASP A 305 -27.41 -3.47 4.64
CA ASP A 305 -26.85 -3.70 3.31
C ASP A 305 -25.32 -3.55 3.29
N GLY A 306 -24.77 -2.65 4.12
CA GLY A 306 -23.33 -2.46 4.21
C GLY A 306 -22.54 -3.67 4.72
N LEU A 307 -23.21 -4.73 5.20
CA LEU A 307 -22.60 -5.99 5.63
C LEU A 307 -22.64 -7.10 4.56
N ARG A 308 -23.15 -6.85 3.35
CA ARG A 308 -23.11 -7.86 2.26
C ARG A 308 -21.67 -8.19 1.87
N GLU A 309 -21.46 -9.42 1.36
CA GLU A 309 -20.18 -9.90 0.81
C GLU A 309 -19.70 -8.97 -0.31
N ALA A 310 -18.38 -8.97 -0.56
CA ALA A 310 -17.82 -8.30 -1.72
C ALA A 310 -18.36 -8.96 -3.01
N ALA A 311 -18.73 -8.16 -4.00
CA ALA A 311 -19.09 -8.69 -5.31
C ALA A 311 -17.84 -9.22 -6.01
N PHE A 312 -17.87 -10.46 -6.48
CA PHE A 312 -16.74 -11.04 -7.23
C PHE A 312 -17.00 -11.04 -8.75
N GLY A 313 -18.15 -10.52 -9.18
CA GLY A 313 -18.47 -10.32 -10.60
C GLY A 313 -18.35 -11.61 -11.39
N GLU A 314 -17.58 -11.59 -12.47
CA GLU A 314 -17.39 -12.75 -13.36
C GLU A 314 -16.65 -13.93 -12.70
N TRP A 315 -16.06 -13.75 -11.51
CA TRP A 315 -15.45 -14.83 -10.76
C TRP A 315 -16.44 -15.61 -9.91
N GLU A 316 -17.67 -15.11 -9.70
CA GLU A 316 -18.66 -15.81 -8.90
C GLU A 316 -18.97 -17.20 -9.47
N GLY A 317 -19.04 -18.19 -8.57
CA GLY A 317 -19.18 -19.61 -8.94
C GLY A 317 -17.89 -20.27 -9.41
N LEU A 318 -16.76 -19.56 -9.55
CA LEU A 318 -15.48 -20.15 -9.91
C LEU A 318 -14.61 -20.39 -8.68
N THR A 319 -13.75 -21.39 -8.78
CA THR A 319 -12.62 -21.55 -7.85
C THR A 319 -11.54 -20.52 -8.16
N PHE A 320 -10.65 -20.30 -7.20
CA PHE A 320 -9.49 -19.45 -7.40
C PHE A 320 -8.61 -19.88 -8.58
N ALA A 321 -8.45 -21.19 -8.79
CA ALA A 321 -7.67 -21.75 -9.91
C ALA A 321 -8.34 -21.45 -11.26
N GLU A 322 -9.64 -21.73 -11.39
CA GLU A 322 -10.40 -21.45 -12.61
C GLU A 322 -10.40 -19.96 -12.96
N ALA A 323 -10.53 -19.08 -11.96
CA ALA A 323 -10.42 -17.64 -12.16
C ALA A 323 -9.00 -17.23 -12.63
N GLY A 324 -7.95 -17.85 -12.07
CA GLY A 324 -6.57 -17.59 -12.46
C GLY A 324 -6.21 -18.09 -13.86
N GLU A 325 -6.84 -19.17 -14.33
CA GLU A 325 -6.69 -19.65 -15.71
C GLU A 325 -7.35 -18.71 -16.72
N ARG A 326 -8.53 -18.18 -16.39
CA ARG A 326 -9.32 -17.31 -17.29
C ARG A 326 -8.87 -15.84 -17.26
N TRP A 327 -8.45 -15.33 -16.10
CA TRP A 327 -8.05 -13.93 -15.89
C TRP A 327 -6.73 -13.82 -15.09
N PRO A 328 -5.60 -14.33 -15.62
CA PRO A 328 -4.33 -14.35 -14.89
C PRO A 328 -3.80 -12.94 -14.56
N GLY A 329 -4.06 -11.95 -15.42
CA GLY A 329 -3.60 -10.57 -15.23
C GLY A 329 -4.38 -9.86 -14.12
N GLU A 330 -5.70 -10.00 -14.15
CA GLU A 330 -6.63 -9.41 -13.19
C GLU A 330 -6.47 -10.08 -11.82
N LEU A 331 -6.30 -11.41 -11.77
CA LEU A 331 -6.03 -12.10 -10.51
C LEU A 331 -4.71 -11.62 -9.89
N LYS A 332 -3.65 -11.48 -10.69
CA LYS A 332 -2.38 -10.93 -10.23
C LYS A 332 -2.53 -9.50 -9.71
N ALA A 333 -3.28 -8.65 -10.41
CA ALA A 333 -3.55 -7.27 -9.99
C ALA A 333 -4.35 -7.22 -8.69
N TRP A 334 -5.39 -8.05 -8.57
CA TRP A 334 -6.25 -8.18 -7.40
C TRP A 334 -5.48 -8.61 -6.15
N LEU A 335 -4.58 -9.60 -6.26
CA LEU A 335 -3.72 -10.03 -5.16
C LEU A 335 -2.67 -8.96 -4.77
N ALA A 336 -2.24 -8.15 -5.74
CA ALA A 336 -1.20 -7.15 -5.53
C ALA A 336 -1.73 -5.82 -4.96
N SER A 337 -3.02 -5.52 -5.15
CA SER A 337 -3.61 -4.24 -4.76
C SER A 337 -5.05 -4.38 -4.27
N PRO A 338 -5.39 -3.85 -3.09
CA PRO A 338 -6.77 -3.84 -2.59
C PRO A 338 -7.71 -2.93 -3.40
N ASP A 339 -7.17 -2.07 -4.27
CA ASP A 339 -7.95 -1.22 -5.18
C ASP A 339 -8.35 -1.92 -6.48
N ALA A 340 -7.64 -2.99 -6.85
CA ALA A 340 -8.03 -3.80 -7.98
C ALA A 340 -9.30 -4.60 -7.65
N ALA A 341 -10.19 -4.72 -8.62
CA ALA A 341 -11.45 -5.46 -8.50
C ALA A 341 -11.43 -6.65 -9.46
N PRO A 342 -12.13 -7.75 -9.13
CA PRO A 342 -12.53 -8.75 -10.12
C PRO A 342 -13.33 -8.08 -11.26
N PRO A 343 -13.31 -8.62 -12.50
CA PRO A 343 -14.13 -8.10 -13.58
C PRO A 343 -15.61 -8.05 -13.20
N GLY A 344 -16.24 -6.88 -13.29
CA GLY A 344 -17.63 -6.66 -12.85
C GLY A 344 -17.87 -6.75 -11.34
N GLY A 345 -16.80 -6.83 -10.53
CA GLY A 345 -16.86 -6.98 -9.07
C GLY A 345 -16.55 -5.70 -8.28
N GLU A 346 -16.36 -5.88 -6.97
CA GLU A 346 -16.02 -4.85 -5.99
C GLU A 346 -14.56 -5.04 -5.53
N SER A 347 -13.78 -3.95 -5.45
CA SER A 347 -12.45 -3.99 -4.84
C SER A 347 -12.55 -4.04 -3.31
N PHE A 348 -11.54 -4.58 -2.64
CA PHE A 348 -11.52 -4.58 -1.17
C PHE A 348 -11.52 -3.18 -0.57
N ALA A 349 -10.89 -2.20 -1.23
CA ALA A 349 -10.95 -0.81 -0.82
C ALA A 349 -12.38 -0.23 -0.88
N HIS A 350 -13.17 -0.62 -1.89
CA HIS A 350 -14.58 -0.22 -1.98
C HIS A 350 -15.43 -0.90 -0.89
N ALA A 351 -15.28 -2.22 -0.74
CA ALA A 351 -15.96 -2.97 0.32
C ALA A 351 -15.63 -2.39 1.71
N ALA A 352 -14.37 -2.03 1.97
CA ALA A 352 -13.93 -1.42 3.23
C ALA A 352 -14.69 -0.13 3.57
N ARG A 353 -14.88 0.78 2.59
CA ARG A 353 -15.64 2.02 2.80
C ARG A 353 -17.08 1.77 3.22
N ARG A 354 -17.75 0.85 2.52
CA ARG A 354 -19.14 0.47 2.81
C ARG A 354 -19.27 -0.22 4.17
N VAL A 355 -18.35 -1.13 4.49
CA VAL A 355 -18.34 -1.85 5.79
C VAL A 355 -18.06 -0.88 6.94
N ARG A 356 -17.14 0.07 6.79
CA ARG A 356 -16.91 1.14 7.78
C ARG A 356 -18.15 1.99 7.99
N THR A 357 -18.84 2.36 6.91
CA THR A 357 -20.09 3.11 7.01
C THR A 357 -21.17 2.34 7.77
N ALA A 358 -21.24 1.01 7.59
CA ALA A 358 -22.13 0.16 8.40
C ALA A 358 -21.70 0.13 9.88
N LEU A 359 -20.41 -0.04 10.16
CA LEU A 359 -19.87 0.00 11.52
C LEU A 359 -20.19 1.33 12.23
N ASP A 360 -20.03 2.47 11.55
CA ASP A 360 -20.33 3.78 12.12
C ASP A 360 -21.81 3.91 12.51
N LYS A 361 -22.73 3.40 11.67
CA LYS A 361 -24.15 3.30 12.04
C LYS A 361 -24.36 2.42 13.28
N LEU A 362 -23.64 1.30 13.40
CA LEU A 362 -23.74 0.42 14.57
C LEU A 362 -23.22 1.11 15.84
N LYS A 363 -22.08 1.81 15.76
CA LYS A 363 -21.50 2.58 16.87
C LYS A 363 -22.47 3.64 17.40
N VAL A 364 -23.19 4.31 16.51
CA VAL A 364 -24.22 5.30 16.91
C VAL A 364 -25.45 4.61 17.50
N ARG A 365 -25.97 3.56 16.83
CA ARG A 365 -27.26 2.94 17.19
C ARG A 365 -27.20 2.06 18.44
N TYR A 366 -26.07 1.39 18.66
CA TYR A 366 -25.89 0.35 19.67
C TYR A 366 -24.73 0.67 20.61
N ARG A 367 -24.49 1.95 20.87
CA ARG A 367 -23.48 2.41 21.83
C ARG A 367 -23.65 1.66 23.16
N GLU A 368 -22.55 1.14 23.71
CA GLU A 368 -22.51 0.46 25.02
C GLU A 368 -23.35 -0.84 25.08
N ARG A 369 -23.57 -1.49 23.92
CA ARG A 369 -24.35 -2.74 23.79
C ARG A 369 -23.55 -3.85 23.14
N THR A 370 -24.01 -5.08 23.29
CA THR A 370 -23.47 -6.26 22.58
C THR A 370 -24.39 -6.63 21.42
N VAL A 371 -23.86 -6.58 20.20
CA VAL A 371 -24.62 -6.83 18.97
C VAL A 371 -24.05 -8.01 18.22
N LEU A 372 -24.91 -8.96 17.85
CA LEU A 372 -24.54 -10.00 16.88
C LEU A 372 -24.58 -9.41 15.47
N VAL A 373 -23.53 -9.62 14.70
CA VAL A 373 -23.39 -9.22 13.30
C VAL A 373 -23.17 -10.47 12.45
N VAL A 374 -24.19 -10.89 11.71
CA VAL A 374 -24.11 -12.08 10.83
C VAL A 374 -23.72 -11.64 9.42
N SER A 375 -22.55 -12.09 8.94
CA SER A 375 -21.97 -11.63 7.68
C SER A 375 -21.10 -12.71 7.02
N HIS A 376 -20.12 -12.30 6.21
CA HIS A 376 -19.33 -13.13 5.30
C HIS A 376 -17.83 -12.93 5.52
N VAL A 377 -17.00 -13.60 4.71
CA VAL A 377 -15.54 -13.55 4.85
C VAL A 377 -15.01 -12.13 4.70
N THR A 378 -15.38 -11.41 3.65
CA THR A 378 -14.74 -10.10 3.40
C THR A 378 -15.13 -9.06 4.45
N PRO A 379 -16.41 -8.82 4.77
CA PRO A 379 -16.77 -7.81 5.77
C PRO A 379 -16.24 -8.13 7.16
N ILE A 380 -16.27 -9.40 7.60
CA ILE A 380 -15.74 -9.78 8.92
C ILE A 380 -14.24 -9.52 8.99
N LYS A 381 -13.47 -9.95 7.99
CA LYS A 381 -12.04 -9.70 7.97
C LYS A 381 -11.71 -8.21 7.84
N LEU A 382 -12.52 -7.42 7.15
CA LEU A 382 -12.37 -5.97 7.08
C LEU A 382 -12.59 -5.30 8.45
N LEU A 383 -13.60 -5.72 9.20
CA LEU A 383 -13.82 -5.24 10.57
C LEU A 383 -12.66 -5.63 11.49
N VAL A 384 -12.15 -6.86 11.37
CA VAL A 384 -10.97 -7.33 12.12
C VAL A 384 -9.73 -6.53 11.75
N ALA A 385 -9.51 -6.26 10.45
CA ALA A 385 -8.38 -5.45 10.00
C ALA A 385 -8.48 -4.01 10.51
N ASP A 386 -9.67 -3.39 10.47
CA ASP A 386 -9.92 -2.06 11.01
C ASP A 386 -9.63 -2.02 12.53
N ALA A 387 -10.09 -3.04 13.27
CA ALA A 387 -9.86 -3.13 14.71
C ALA A 387 -8.38 -3.27 15.09
N LEU A 388 -7.61 -4.00 14.28
CA LEU A 388 -6.17 -4.21 14.50
C LEU A 388 -5.29 -3.10 13.91
N GLY A 389 -5.86 -2.12 13.20
CA GLY A 389 -5.09 -1.19 12.38
C GLY A 389 -4.26 -1.89 11.29
N ALA A 390 -4.68 -3.09 10.87
CA ALA A 390 -3.94 -3.91 9.93
C ALA A 390 -4.15 -3.42 8.48
N PRO A 391 -3.11 -3.45 7.64
CA PRO A 391 -3.25 -3.06 6.23
C PRO A 391 -4.09 -4.11 5.47
N LEU A 392 -4.83 -3.69 4.44
CA LEU A 392 -5.73 -4.57 3.67
C LEU A 392 -5.11 -5.88 3.13
N PRO A 393 -3.81 -5.97 2.77
CA PRO A 393 -3.20 -7.25 2.42
C PRO A 393 -3.25 -8.32 3.54
N ALA A 394 -3.50 -7.93 4.80
CA ALA A 394 -3.71 -8.87 5.91
C ALA A 394 -4.95 -9.77 5.71
N LEU A 395 -5.93 -9.35 4.90
CA LEU A 395 -7.13 -10.16 4.58
C LEU A 395 -6.77 -11.54 4.01
N TYR A 396 -5.67 -11.64 3.25
CA TYR A 396 -5.16 -12.89 2.68
C TYR A 396 -4.45 -13.79 3.70
N ARG A 397 -4.12 -13.25 4.87
CA ARG A 397 -3.44 -13.97 5.96
C ARG A 397 -4.37 -14.37 7.10
N MET A 398 -5.64 -13.98 7.00
CA MET A 398 -6.68 -14.36 7.95
C MET A 398 -7.41 -15.59 7.42
N HIS A 399 -7.49 -16.66 8.21
CA HIS A 399 -8.40 -17.76 7.94
C HIS A 399 -9.69 -17.55 8.73
N LEU A 400 -10.85 -17.84 8.12
CA LEU A 400 -12.14 -17.67 8.77
C LEU A 400 -13.07 -18.80 8.33
N ASP A 401 -13.48 -19.66 9.24
CA ASP A 401 -14.34 -20.82 9.02
C ASP A 401 -15.81 -20.42 8.97
N VAL A 402 -16.62 -21.19 8.23
CA VAL A 402 -18.09 -21.05 8.23
C VAL A 402 -18.65 -21.35 9.61
N GLY A 403 -19.67 -20.60 10.04
CA GLY A 403 -20.20 -20.70 11.40
C GLY A 403 -19.27 -20.17 12.50
N SER A 404 -18.07 -19.68 12.18
CA SER A 404 -17.16 -19.17 13.22
C SER A 404 -17.65 -17.88 13.87
N LEU A 405 -17.26 -17.70 15.12
CA LEU A 405 -17.48 -16.49 15.92
C LEU A 405 -16.19 -15.69 16.05
N SER A 406 -16.30 -14.37 15.99
CA SER A 406 -15.25 -13.42 16.38
C SER A 406 -15.86 -12.34 17.25
N SER A 407 -15.09 -11.64 18.07
CA SER A 407 -15.61 -10.56 18.90
C SER A 407 -14.66 -9.37 18.93
N ILE A 408 -15.21 -8.17 18.78
CA ILE A 408 -14.48 -6.92 18.79
C ILE A 408 -15.18 -5.93 19.71
N ASP A 409 -14.43 -5.31 20.60
CA ASP A 409 -14.90 -4.19 21.42
C ASP A 409 -14.50 -2.87 20.75
N TRP A 410 -15.47 -1.97 20.58
CA TRP A 410 -15.31 -0.65 19.98
C TRP A 410 -15.56 0.43 21.02
N TYR A 411 -14.48 1.04 21.48
CA TYR A 411 -14.52 2.10 22.49
C TYR A 411 -14.66 3.48 21.83
N ALA A 412 -15.27 4.43 22.56
CA ALA A 412 -15.46 5.80 22.06
C ALA A 412 -14.22 6.68 22.25
N ASP A 413 -13.43 6.37 23.27
CA ASP A 413 -12.26 7.11 23.77
C ASP A 413 -10.95 6.35 23.59
N GLY A 414 -10.97 5.17 22.95
CA GLY A 414 -9.82 4.27 22.87
C GLY A 414 -9.84 3.38 21.63
N PRO A 415 -8.79 2.57 21.44
CA PRO A 415 -8.70 1.67 20.31
C PRO A 415 -9.76 0.57 20.37
N ALA A 416 -10.09 0.05 19.20
CA ALA A 416 -10.81 -1.21 19.14
C ALA A 416 -9.95 -2.37 19.67
N THR A 417 -10.58 -3.39 20.24
CA THR A 417 -9.88 -4.57 20.75
C THR A 417 -10.51 -5.84 20.16
N LEU A 418 -9.73 -6.62 19.42
CA LEU A 418 -10.13 -7.96 18.97
C LEU A 418 -10.02 -8.94 20.14
N ARG A 419 -11.16 -9.43 20.63
CA ARG A 419 -11.25 -10.31 21.82
C ARG A 419 -11.18 -11.79 21.45
N ALA A 420 -11.71 -12.17 20.29
CA ALA A 420 -11.63 -13.50 19.74
C ALA A 420 -11.69 -13.45 18.21
N PHE A 421 -11.02 -14.39 17.55
CA PHE A 421 -11.01 -14.50 16.10
C PHE A 421 -11.14 -15.95 15.67
N ASN A 422 -12.09 -16.21 14.77
CA ASN A 422 -12.34 -17.53 14.17
C ASN A 422 -12.57 -18.67 15.20
N ASP A 423 -13.35 -18.40 16.25
CA ASP A 423 -13.72 -19.40 17.26
C ASP A 423 -14.82 -20.34 16.72
N VAL A 424 -14.52 -21.64 16.72
CA VAL A 424 -15.40 -22.72 16.28
C VAL A 424 -15.67 -23.76 17.37
N HIS A 425 -15.36 -23.52 18.64
CA HIS A 425 -15.51 -24.51 19.72
C HIS A 425 -16.95 -24.99 19.93
N HIS A 426 -17.93 -24.20 19.48
CA HIS A 426 -19.35 -24.56 19.53
C HIS A 426 -19.75 -25.53 18.41
N LEU A 427 -18.90 -25.73 17.41
CA LEU A 427 -19.12 -26.67 16.34
C LEU A 427 -18.53 -28.01 16.74
N GLU A 428 -19.33 -29.07 16.65
CA GLU A 428 -18.84 -30.43 16.79
C GLU A 428 -17.92 -30.73 15.58
N THR A 429 -16.67 -31.13 15.87
CA THR A 429 -15.64 -31.48 14.89
C THR A 429 -15.98 -32.73 14.12
#